data_AF-A0AAE0N111-F1
#
_entry.id   AF-A0AAE0N111-F1
#
_cell.length_a   1.000
_cell.length_b   1.000
_cell.length_c   1.000
_cell.angle_alpha   90.00
_cell.angle_beta   90.00
_cell.angle_gamma   90.00
#
_symmetry.space_group_name_H-M   'P 1'
#
loop_
_entity.id
_entity.type
_entity.pdbx_description
1 polymer ?
#
loop_
_entity_poly.entity_id
_entity_poly.type
_entity_poly.pdbx_seq_one_letter_code
_entity_poly.pdbx_strand_id
1 'polypeptide(L)'
;MAAKSPPVIPTQVVGIDLETKSGTFWTNWLNKDYVGSKGLVTHEKRDNLEHHIASDGRTQQVRDKMNPSRMFVNMSYHMPKIIKDLKRNGVELAIVSRNTSKDLTDRALYYFNMADPSYFAPLNEQHASTITMISQFRYNEVYDQSKQVHFTKIKGWSRASYDQMLLFDDDPANMDVELWQGVTFFKVSDPTKGLSYHDYLQGLELWRRNSRIRYSFPMMLNRDPNVGIVGYVGTDEATKDLYAAGKRRPKSDRPSRWGYAMYVGDDPDTLLWGREGHAKTNHWISAVYVRNWNAWLDLPKVWVPELGSVAQTPTDTLPTEDNAAKIQQARDEYITEKYGVQKPYVLFSRHHYMSILDDTRIPHDWRFNEMVVYPQIQDALFFCVPIRSHAGDFLRGPTRAHPHFEYNRKFDGSECKPE
;
A
#
# COMPACT_ATOMS: atom_id res chain seq x y z
N MET A 1 -19.24 16.87 -37.60
CA MET A 1 -19.13 15.69 -36.71
C MET A 1 -17.86 15.87 -35.87
N ALA A 2 -17.98 16.13 -34.56
CA ALA A 2 -16.79 16.21 -33.70
C ALA A 2 -16.25 14.78 -33.51
N ALA A 3 -15.02 14.54 -33.93
CA ALA A 3 -14.34 13.27 -33.70
C ALA A 3 -14.34 13.01 -32.19
N LYS A 4 -14.97 11.91 -31.75
CA LYS A 4 -14.86 11.46 -30.37
C LYS A 4 -13.38 11.22 -30.10
N SER A 5 -12.83 11.95 -29.13
CA SER A 5 -11.47 11.73 -28.64
C SER A 5 -11.30 10.25 -28.32
N PRO A 6 -10.19 9.60 -28.72
CA PRO A 6 -9.94 8.22 -28.37
C PRO A 6 -9.97 8.05 -26.85
N PRO A 7 -10.41 6.88 -26.35
CA PRO A 7 -10.42 6.61 -24.92
C PRO A 7 -9.01 6.77 -24.36
N VAL A 8 -8.86 7.61 -23.33
CA VAL A 8 -7.60 7.77 -22.60
C VAL A 8 -7.33 6.45 -21.88
N ILE A 9 -6.32 5.71 -22.33
CA ILE A 9 -5.84 4.53 -21.60
C ILE A 9 -5.31 5.05 -20.26
N PRO A 10 -5.79 4.53 -19.12
CA PRO A 10 -5.31 4.99 -17.82
C PRO A 10 -3.81 4.71 -17.70
N THR A 11 -3.05 5.77 -17.42
CA THR A 11 -1.60 5.69 -17.20
C THR A 11 -1.32 4.85 -15.96
N GLN A 12 -0.50 3.82 -16.10
CA GLN A 12 0.02 3.03 -14.98
C GLN A 12 1.45 3.47 -14.67
N VAL A 13 1.78 3.59 -13.39
CA VAL A 13 3.11 4.04 -12.96
C VAL A 13 3.75 3.05 -11.99
N VAL A 14 4.97 2.62 -12.28
CA VAL A 14 5.79 1.84 -11.33
C VAL A 14 6.90 2.72 -10.79
N GLY A 15 6.83 3.00 -9.50
CA GLY A 15 7.89 3.62 -8.72
C GLY A 15 8.90 2.57 -8.26
N ILE A 16 10.18 2.86 -8.46
CA ILE A 16 11.28 2.05 -7.99
C ILE A 16 12.14 2.93 -7.08
N ASP A 17 12.27 2.53 -5.82
CA ASP A 17 13.26 3.11 -4.94
C ASP A 17 14.67 2.79 -5.41
N LEU A 18 15.59 3.73 -5.19
CA LEU A 18 16.98 3.49 -5.56
C LEU A 18 17.72 2.77 -4.44
N GLU A 19 17.63 3.33 -3.23
CA GLU A 19 18.32 2.83 -2.07
C GLU A 19 17.63 3.16 -0.73
N THR A 20 17.69 2.18 0.18
CA THR A 20 17.99 2.42 1.59
C THR A 20 19.22 1.61 2.04
N LYS A 21 19.36 1.24 3.33
CA LYS A 21 20.58 0.62 3.89
C LYS A 21 21.00 -0.68 3.18
N SER A 22 20.11 -1.31 2.43
CA SER A 22 20.32 -2.61 1.79
C SER A 22 20.09 -2.60 0.27
N GLY A 23 19.07 -1.91 -0.26
CA GLY A 23 18.96 -1.56 -1.69
C GLY A 23 17.72 -2.11 -2.41
N THR A 24 17.22 -1.35 -3.39
CA THR A 24 16.10 -1.74 -4.28
C THR A 24 16.54 -1.76 -5.74
N PHE A 25 16.85 -0.60 -6.33
CA PHE A 25 17.40 -0.55 -7.69
C PHE A 25 18.88 -0.98 -7.69
N TRP A 26 19.64 -0.51 -6.72
CA TRP A 26 21.02 -0.90 -6.46
C TRP A 26 21.28 -1.08 -4.98
N THR A 27 22.39 -1.73 -4.64
CA THR A 27 22.85 -1.88 -3.25
C THR A 27 23.68 -0.68 -2.80
N ASN A 28 23.68 -0.39 -1.50
CA ASN A 28 24.42 0.69 -0.82
C ASN A 28 23.88 2.10 -1.06
N TRP A 29 24.14 2.98 -0.08
CA TRP A 29 23.79 4.39 -0.14
C TRP A 29 24.86 5.21 -0.87
N LEU A 30 24.46 5.92 -1.93
CA LEU A 30 25.32 6.86 -2.63
C LEU A 30 25.53 8.14 -1.81
N ASN A 31 26.56 8.15 -0.97
CA ASN A 31 26.85 9.25 -0.05
C ASN A 31 27.82 10.28 -0.68
N LYS A 32 27.34 11.51 -0.89
CA LYS A 32 28.16 12.63 -1.38
C LYS A 32 29.35 12.99 -0.50
N ASP A 33 29.32 12.65 0.78
CA ASP A 33 30.42 12.95 1.71
C ASP A 33 31.57 11.95 1.56
N TYR A 34 31.31 10.79 0.95
CA TYR A 34 32.34 9.77 0.71
C TYR A 34 32.95 9.87 -0.69
N VAL A 35 32.18 10.25 -1.70
CA VAL A 35 32.67 10.42 -3.08
C VAL A 35 33.75 11.50 -3.14
N GLY A 36 34.95 11.13 -3.57
CA GLY A 36 36.10 12.03 -3.69
C GLY A 36 36.81 12.35 -2.36
N SER A 37 36.41 11.76 -1.23
CA SER A 37 36.91 12.15 0.10
C SER A 37 38.41 11.93 0.37
N LYS A 38 39.16 11.28 -0.54
CA LYS A 38 40.56 10.84 -0.32
C LYS A 38 41.56 11.22 -1.42
N GLY A 39 41.22 12.12 -2.34
CA GLY A 39 42.16 12.47 -3.42
C GLY A 39 41.84 13.77 -4.15
N LEU A 40 42.54 14.02 -5.26
CA LEU A 40 42.23 15.15 -6.16
C LEU A 40 40.85 14.92 -6.79
N VAL A 41 39.84 15.58 -6.23
CA VAL A 41 38.47 15.59 -6.74
C VAL A 41 38.44 16.48 -7.98
N THR A 42 37.75 16.03 -9.02
CA THR A 42 37.25 16.96 -10.05
C THR A 42 36.42 18.07 -9.40
N HIS A 43 36.25 19.22 -10.06
CA HIS A 43 35.48 20.33 -9.48
C HIS A 43 34.07 19.90 -9.03
N GLU A 44 33.45 18.95 -9.74
CA GLU A 44 32.15 18.38 -9.37
C GLU A 44 32.28 16.95 -8.84
N LYS A 45 31.65 16.65 -7.68
CA LYS A 45 31.72 15.32 -7.05
C LYS A 45 31.20 14.20 -7.95
N ARG A 46 30.16 14.45 -8.75
CA ARG A 46 29.60 13.47 -9.69
C ARG A 46 30.60 12.99 -10.75
N ASP A 47 31.59 13.80 -11.08
CA ASP A 47 32.61 13.44 -12.08
C ASP A 47 33.65 12.46 -11.52
N ASN A 48 33.68 12.24 -10.21
CA ASN A 48 34.47 11.18 -9.59
C ASN A 48 33.82 9.79 -9.71
N LEU A 49 32.57 9.68 -10.18
CA LEU A 49 31.96 8.38 -10.42
C LEU A 49 32.45 7.78 -11.75
N GLU A 50 32.67 6.47 -11.76
CA GLU A 50 32.94 5.68 -12.96
C GLU A 50 32.08 4.43 -13.03
N HIS A 51 31.82 3.97 -14.25
CA HIS A 51 31.24 2.66 -14.51
C HIS A 51 32.31 1.57 -14.40
N HIS A 52 31.94 0.43 -13.82
CA HIS A 52 32.77 -0.75 -13.69
C HIS A 52 31.91 -2.00 -13.86
N ILE A 53 32.48 -3.07 -14.40
CA ILE A 53 31.87 -4.40 -14.34
C ILE A 53 32.53 -5.13 -13.17
N ALA A 54 31.72 -5.60 -12.22
CA ALA A 54 32.22 -6.31 -11.04
C ALA A 54 32.98 -7.59 -11.43
N SER A 55 33.68 -8.17 -10.45
CA SER A 55 34.52 -9.36 -10.65
C SER A 55 33.78 -10.59 -11.15
N ASP A 56 32.44 -10.64 -11.01
CA ASP A 56 31.59 -11.70 -11.56
C ASP A 56 31.38 -11.59 -13.09
N GLY A 57 31.87 -10.51 -13.72
CA GLY A 57 31.77 -10.25 -15.16
C GLY A 57 30.37 -9.90 -15.65
N ARG A 58 29.40 -9.69 -14.74
CA ARG A 58 27.98 -9.51 -15.09
C ARG A 58 27.33 -8.33 -14.39
N THR A 59 27.72 -8.06 -13.14
CA THR A 59 27.12 -7.01 -12.33
C THR A 59 27.68 -5.65 -12.74
N GLN A 60 26.81 -4.76 -13.19
CA GLN A 60 27.19 -3.37 -13.41
C GLN A 60 27.32 -2.67 -12.07
N GLN A 61 28.45 -1.99 -11.90
CA GLN A 61 28.81 -1.25 -10.71
C GLN A 61 29.09 0.20 -11.09
N VAL A 62 28.66 1.13 -10.24
CA VAL A 62 29.14 2.51 -10.25
C VAL A 62 29.92 2.73 -8.98
N ARG A 63 31.13 3.26 -9.07
CA ARG A 63 32.02 3.44 -7.93
C ARG A 63 32.75 4.77 -7.99
N ASP A 64 33.25 5.20 -6.84
CA ASP A 64 34.19 6.32 -6.77
C ASP A 64 35.55 5.92 -7.35
N LYS A 65 36.04 6.68 -8.33
CA LYS A 65 37.37 6.53 -8.95
C LYS A 65 38.49 6.54 -7.92
N MET A 66 38.36 7.39 -6.90
CA MET A 66 39.40 7.63 -5.91
C MET A 66 39.31 6.68 -4.71
N ASN A 67 38.16 6.03 -4.52
CA ASN A 67 37.91 5.18 -3.36
C ASN A 67 36.93 4.03 -3.66
N PRO A 68 37.26 3.16 -4.62
CA PRO A 68 36.34 2.17 -5.16
C PRO A 68 35.90 1.12 -4.12
N SER A 69 36.65 0.94 -3.03
CA SER A 69 36.31 0.01 -1.94
C SER A 69 35.37 0.60 -0.89
N ARG A 70 35.26 1.92 -0.76
CA ARG A 70 34.36 2.58 0.22
C ARG A 70 33.06 3.07 -0.36
N MET A 71 33.04 3.38 -1.66
CA MET A 71 31.84 3.88 -2.32
C MET A 71 31.68 3.17 -3.65
N PHE A 72 30.74 2.24 -3.66
CA PHE A 72 30.21 1.64 -4.87
C PHE A 72 28.74 1.28 -4.68
N VAL A 73 28.00 1.28 -5.77
CA VAL A 73 26.64 0.75 -5.86
C VAL A 73 26.60 -0.31 -6.95
N ASN A 74 25.94 -1.42 -6.69
CA ASN A 74 25.76 -2.51 -7.66
C ASN A 74 24.31 -2.51 -8.11
N MET A 75 24.06 -2.35 -9.41
CA MET A 75 22.71 -2.45 -9.94
C MET A 75 22.16 -3.86 -9.72
N SER A 76 20.89 -3.97 -9.34
CA SER A 76 20.24 -5.27 -9.22
C SER A 76 20.26 -6.01 -10.57
N TYR A 77 20.66 -7.28 -10.53
CA TYR A 77 20.88 -8.10 -11.72
C TYR A 77 19.67 -8.16 -12.67
N HIS A 78 18.45 -8.20 -12.12
CA HIS A 78 17.23 -8.33 -12.90
C HIS A 78 16.67 -7.01 -13.44
N MET A 79 17.24 -5.87 -13.05
CA MET A 79 16.69 -4.54 -13.36
C MET A 79 16.50 -4.29 -14.87
N PRO A 80 17.46 -4.60 -15.77
CA PRO A 80 17.25 -4.43 -17.21
C PRO A 80 16.07 -5.24 -17.75
N LYS A 81 15.87 -6.46 -17.24
CA LYS A 81 14.76 -7.34 -17.65
C LYS A 81 13.42 -6.79 -17.19
N ILE A 82 13.35 -6.31 -15.94
CA ILE A 82 12.14 -5.73 -15.34
C ILE A 82 11.72 -4.47 -16.09
N ILE A 83 12.66 -3.54 -16.32
CA ILE A 83 12.39 -2.29 -17.06
C ILE A 83 11.89 -2.61 -18.48
N LYS A 84 12.55 -3.55 -19.17
CA LYS A 84 12.13 -3.99 -20.51
C LYS A 84 10.69 -4.51 -20.52
N ASP A 85 10.30 -5.31 -19.54
CA ASP A 85 8.94 -5.84 -19.43
C ASP A 85 7.91 -4.73 -19.18
N LEU A 86 8.18 -3.84 -18.23
CA LEU A 86 7.32 -2.70 -17.91
C LEU A 86 7.10 -1.78 -19.12
N LYS A 87 8.18 -1.43 -19.84
CA LYS A 87 8.11 -0.59 -21.04
C LYS A 87 7.33 -1.25 -22.18
N ARG A 88 7.52 -2.56 -22.39
CA ARG A 88 6.76 -3.32 -23.40
C ARG A 88 5.26 -3.34 -23.13
N ASN A 89 4.86 -3.25 -21.86
CA ASN A 89 3.47 -3.18 -21.43
C ASN A 89 2.95 -1.74 -21.29
N GLY A 90 3.68 -0.73 -21.78
CA GLY A 90 3.25 0.67 -21.76
C GLY A 90 3.23 1.31 -20.36
N VAL A 91 3.91 0.70 -19.39
CA VAL A 91 3.98 1.23 -18.03
C VAL A 91 5.02 2.33 -17.95
N GLU A 92 4.66 3.42 -17.26
CA GLU A 92 5.58 4.51 -17.02
C GLU A 92 6.41 4.26 -15.76
N LEU A 93 7.69 4.60 -15.82
CA LEU A 93 8.63 4.35 -14.75
C LEU A 93 8.93 5.64 -13.98
N ALA A 94 8.95 5.53 -12.66
CA ALA A 94 9.35 6.59 -11.76
C ALA A 94 10.51 6.14 -10.86
N ILE A 95 11.48 7.03 -10.69
CA ILE A 95 12.45 6.95 -9.61
C ILE A 95 11.86 7.68 -8.41
N VAL A 96 11.89 7.03 -7.27
CA VAL A 96 11.35 7.56 -6.02
C VAL A 96 12.40 7.33 -4.94
N SER A 97 13.32 8.27 -4.69
CA SER A 97 14.41 8.06 -3.71
C SER A 97 14.53 9.22 -2.72
N ARG A 98 14.85 8.88 -1.47
CA ARG A 98 15.16 9.84 -0.40
C ARG A 98 16.62 10.30 -0.39
N ASN A 99 17.40 9.99 -1.44
CA ASN A 99 18.79 10.43 -1.52
C ASN A 99 18.92 11.95 -1.36
N THR A 100 19.98 12.38 -0.70
CA THR A 100 20.28 13.80 -0.50
C THR A 100 21.11 14.41 -1.64
N SER A 101 21.50 13.63 -2.65
CA SER A 101 22.36 14.06 -3.76
C SER A 101 21.82 13.61 -5.12
N LYS A 102 20.83 14.35 -5.64
CA LYS A 102 20.22 14.08 -6.95
C LYS A 102 21.24 14.01 -8.09
N ASP A 103 22.25 14.86 -8.09
CA ASP A 103 23.29 14.93 -9.10
C ASP A 103 24.16 13.66 -9.19
N LEU A 104 24.51 13.08 -8.03
CA LEU A 104 25.25 11.82 -7.96
C LEU A 104 24.38 10.67 -8.44
N THR A 105 23.14 10.63 -7.96
CA THR A 105 22.16 9.61 -8.33
C THR A 105 21.90 9.61 -9.84
N ASP A 106 21.67 10.78 -10.43
CA ASP A 106 21.46 10.95 -11.87
C ASP A 106 22.70 10.48 -12.65
N ARG A 107 23.90 10.79 -12.16
CA ARG A 107 25.14 10.35 -12.79
C ARG A 107 25.34 8.83 -12.70
N ALA A 108 25.00 8.20 -11.57
CA ALA A 108 25.05 6.76 -11.44
C ALA A 108 24.09 6.07 -12.41
N LEU A 109 22.84 6.55 -12.49
CA LEU A 109 21.84 6.05 -13.45
C LEU A 109 22.25 6.26 -14.91
N TYR A 110 23.01 7.31 -15.21
CA TYR A 110 23.57 7.55 -16.54
C TYR A 110 24.62 6.48 -16.91
N TYR A 111 25.44 6.04 -15.96
CA TYR A 111 26.47 5.03 -16.20
C TYR A 111 25.93 3.61 -16.36
N PHE A 112 24.79 3.30 -15.73
CA PHE A 112 24.13 2.02 -15.96
C PHE A 112 23.51 1.99 -17.36
N ASN A 113 23.80 0.93 -18.10
CA ASN A 113 23.34 0.74 -19.48
C ASN A 113 22.52 -0.54 -19.61
N MET A 114 21.60 -0.55 -20.56
CA MET A 114 20.89 -1.77 -20.97
C MET A 114 20.74 -1.83 -22.49
N ALA A 115 20.51 -3.03 -23.01
CA ALA A 115 20.11 -3.19 -24.39
C ALA A 115 18.77 -2.49 -24.62
N ASP A 116 18.67 -1.74 -25.70
CA ASP A 116 17.46 -0.99 -26.05
C ASP A 116 16.26 -1.93 -26.21
N PRO A 117 15.18 -1.74 -25.42
CA PRO A 117 14.00 -2.59 -25.49
C PRO A 117 13.21 -2.42 -26.80
N SER A 118 13.42 -1.32 -27.52
CA SER A 118 12.77 -0.96 -28.79
C SER A 118 13.54 -1.48 -30.00
N TYR A 119 14.81 -1.82 -29.83
CA TYR A 119 15.67 -2.29 -30.91
C TYR A 119 15.40 -3.76 -31.20
N PHE A 120 14.65 -4.02 -32.28
CA PHE A 120 14.56 -5.32 -32.92
C PHE A 120 15.63 -5.39 -34.01
N ALA A 121 16.84 -5.83 -33.67
CA ALA A 121 17.88 -6.03 -34.66
C ALA A 121 17.42 -7.10 -35.69
N PRO A 122 17.55 -6.85 -37.00
CA PRO A 122 17.61 -7.94 -37.97
C PRO A 122 18.74 -8.89 -37.56
N LEU A 123 18.59 -10.20 -37.82
CA LEU A 123 19.48 -11.30 -37.39
C LEU A 123 21.00 -11.13 -37.69
N ASN A 124 21.40 -10.06 -38.37
CA ASN A 124 22.68 -9.90 -39.03
C ASN A 124 23.49 -8.71 -38.47
N GLU A 125 22.92 -7.89 -37.56
CA GLU A 125 23.62 -6.78 -36.91
C GLU A 125 23.81 -7.06 -35.42
N GLN A 126 25.06 -7.35 -35.03
CA GLN A 126 25.44 -7.76 -33.67
C GLN A 126 25.63 -6.61 -32.68
N HIS A 127 25.32 -5.37 -33.05
CA HIS A 127 25.43 -4.23 -32.16
C HIS A 127 24.04 -3.81 -31.67
N ALA A 128 23.53 -4.48 -30.64
CA ALA A 128 22.39 -3.97 -29.90
C ALA A 128 22.71 -2.56 -29.40
N SER A 129 21.92 -1.56 -29.79
CA SER A 129 22.05 -0.21 -29.23
C SER A 129 21.92 -0.28 -27.71
N THR A 130 22.87 0.32 -27.00
CA THR A 130 22.79 0.47 -25.54
C THR A 130 22.18 1.82 -25.20
N ILE A 131 21.28 1.83 -24.24
CA ILE A 131 20.67 3.05 -23.70
C ILE A 131 20.92 3.15 -22.20
N THR A 132 20.96 4.37 -21.69
CA THR A 132 21.22 4.64 -20.27
C THR A 132 19.97 4.38 -19.43
N MET A 133 20.14 3.91 -18.19
CA MET A 133 19.02 3.62 -17.31
C MET A 133 18.19 4.86 -17.00
N ILE A 134 18.84 6.02 -16.78
CA ILE A 134 18.13 7.27 -16.48
C ILE A 134 17.10 7.64 -17.56
N SER A 135 17.38 7.34 -18.84
CA SER A 135 16.47 7.66 -19.95
C SER A 135 15.18 6.83 -19.96
N GLN A 136 15.13 5.75 -19.18
CA GLN A 136 13.97 4.87 -19.11
C GLN A 136 12.88 5.38 -18.17
N PHE A 137 13.26 6.28 -17.25
CA PHE A 137 12.37 6.83 -16.24
C PHE A 137 11.74 8.14 -16.72
N ARG A 138 10.41 8.21 -16.67
CA ARG A 138 9.66 9.42 -17.00
C ARG A 138 9.67 10.41 -15.84
N TYR A 139 9.66 9.90 -14.63
CA TYR A 139 9.65 10.69 -13.39
C TYR A 139 10.92 10.41 -12.60
N ASN A 140 11.55 11.47 -12.10
CA ASN A 140 12.81 11.38 -11.39
C ASN A 140 12.74 12.23 -10.11
N GLU A 141 12.05 11.68 -9.11
CA GLU A 141 11.83 12.32 -7.82
C GLU A 141 12.90 11.82 -6.83
N VAL A 142 14.00 12.57 -6.70
CA VAL A 142 15.12 12.25 -5.80
C VAL A 142 15.38 13.43 -4.87
N TYR A 143 14.95 13.31 -3.61
CA TYR A 143 15.16 14.28 -2.54
C TYR A 143 14.68 13.71 -1.19
N ASP A 144 15.25 14.18 -0.08
CA ASP A 144 14.89 13.69 1.26
C ASP A 144 13.55 14.24 1.76
N GLN A 145 12.47 13.57 1.35
CA GLN A 145 11.09 13.77 1.79
C GLN A 145 10.38 12.42 1.89
N SER A 146 9.20 12.36 2.52
CA SER A 146 8.42 11.12 2.54
C SER A 146 8.02 10.67 1.13
N LYS A 147 7.87 9.36 0.93
CA LYS A 147 7.43 8.80 -0.36
C LYS A 147 6.03 9.30 -0.74
N GLN A 148 5.20 9.67 0.23
CA GLN A 148 3.91 10.33 -0.02
C GLN A 148 4.06 11.64 -0.79
N VAL A 149 5.07 12.46 -0.48
CA VAL A 149 5.34 13.71 -1.21
C VAL A 149 5.73 13.42 -2.66
N HIS A 150 6.55 12.39 -2.87
CA HIS A 150 6.98 11.96 -4.21
C HIS A 150 5.79 11.51 -5.06
N PHE A 151 4.94 10.61 -4.54
CA PHE A 151 3.77 10.13 -5.24
C PHE A 151 2.71 11.22 -5.47
N THR A 152 2.63 12.23 -4.61
CA THR A 152 1.77 13.41 -4.85
C THR A 152 2.20 14.18 -6.10
N LYS A 153 3.52 14.38 -6.30
CA LYS A 153 4.02 15.02 -7.53
C LYS A 153 3.82 14.13 -8.75
N ILE A 154 4.18 12.84 -8.65
CA ILE A 154 4.01 11.87 -9.74
C ILE A 154 2.54 11.82 -10.19
N LYS A 155 1.59 11.81 -9.26
CA LYS A 155 0.16 11.92 -9.57
C LYS A 155 -0.18 13.21 -10.30
N GLY A 156 0.36 14.35 -9.87
CA GLY A 156 0.17 15.63 -10.56
C GLY A 156 0.65 15.59 -12.02
N TRP A 157 1.80 14.98 -12.28
CA TRP A 157 2.39 14.88 -13.62
C TRP A 157 1.73 13.81 -14.51
N SER A 158 1.54 12.60 -13.98
CA SER A 158 1.00 11.45 -14.71
C SER A 158 -0.51 11.51 -14.88
N ARG A 159 -1.20 12.18 -13.95
CA ARG A 159 -2.66 12.12 -13.74
C ARG A 159 -3.19 10.71 -13.43
N ALA A 160 -2.30 9.73 -13.22
CA ALA A 160 -2.68 8.40 -12.79
C ALA A 160 -3.29 8.46 -11.39
N SER A 161 -4.31 7.65 -11.14
CA SER A 161 -4.82 7.50 -9.78
C SER A 161 -3.84 6.66 -8.95
N TYR A 162 -3.80 6.86 -7.62
CA TYR A 162 -2.82 6.15 -6.77
C TYR A 162 -2.93 4.63 -6.87
N ASP A 163 -4.11 4.11 -7.14
CA ASP A 163 -4.34 2.69 -7.34
C ASP A 163 -3.81 2.12 -8.65
N GLN A 164 -3.46 2.98 -9.59
CA GLN A 164 -2.75 2.62 -10.81
C GLN A 164 -1.23 2.69 -10.61
N MET A 165 -0.78 2.83 -9.36
CA MET A 165 0.61 2.94 -8.98
C MET A 165 1.07 1.76 -8.11
N LEU A 166 2.31 1.34 -8.35
CA LEU A 166 3.01 0.30 -7.60
C LEU A 166 4.38 0.84 -7.20
N LEU A 167 4.74 0.73 -5.92
CA LEU A 167 6.07 1.04 -5.39
C LEU A 167 6.80 -0.26 -5.02
N PHE A 168 8.02 -0.40 -5.52
CA PHE A 168 9.02 -1.33 -4.98
C PHE A 168 10.00 -0.56 -4.10
N ASP A 169 10.19 -1.01 -2.86
CA ASP A 169 11.07 -0.39 -1.87
C ASP A 169 11.55 -1.45 -0.87
N ASP A 170 12.71 -1.25 -0.23
CA ASP A 170 13.22 -2.18 0.79
C ASP A 170 12.88 -1.74 2.21
N ASP A 171 12.59 -0.45 2.42
CA ASP A 171 12.25 0.09 3.73
C ASP A 171 10.76 -0.02 4.01
N PRO A 172 10.33 -0.88 4.96
CA PRO A 172 8.92 -1.05 5.28
C PRO A 172 8.27 0.23 5.81
N ALA A 173 9.03 1.20 6.33
CA ALA A 173 8.49 2.50 6.74
C ALA A 173 7.73 3.21 5.61
N ASN A 174 8.14 2.96 4.35
CA ASN A 174 7.55 3.54 3.16
C ASN A 174 6.22 2.88 2.74
N MET A 175 5.70 1.90 3.49
CA MET A 175 4.35 1.36 3.30
C MET A 175 3.25 2.39 3.64
N ASP A 176 3.61 3.51 4.26
CA ASP A 176 2.74 4.64 4.50
C ASP A 176 2.02 5.13 3.21
N VAL A 177 2.65 5.08 2.04
CA VAL A 177 2.01 5.41 0.75
C VAL A 177 0.83 4.51 0.42
N GLU A 178 0.91 3.25 0.83
CA GLU A 178 -0.16 2.29 0.63
C GLU A 178 -1.32 2.57 1.58
N LEU A 179 -1.01 2.74 2.87
CA LEU A 179 -1.97 3.05 3.91
C LEU A 179 -2.72 4.36 3.64
N TRP A 180 -2.01 5.40 3.18
CA TRP A 180 -2.55 6.76 3.13
C TRP A 180 -2.96 7.25 1.75
N GLN A 181 -2.30 6.78 0.69
CA GLN A 181 -2.58 7.25 -0.68
C GLN A 181 -3.21 6.15 -1.54
N GLY A 182 -2.94 4.87 -1.27
CA GLY A 182 -3.48 3.76 -2.04
C GLY A 182 -2.59 3.26 -3.15
N VAL A 183 -1.34 3.70 -3.18
CA VAL A 183 -0.29 3.09 -3.98
C VAL A 183 -0.12 1.64 -3.51
N THR A 184 0.00 0.68 -4.41
CA THR A 184 0.35 -0.67 -3.97
C THR A 184 1.81 -0.68 -3.53
N PHE A 185 2.10 -1.13 -2.30
CA PHE A 185 3.46 -1.23 -1.79
C PHE A 185 3.93 -2.68 -1.77
N PHE A 186 5.08 -2.93 -2.40
CA PHE A 186 5.76 -4.22 -2.36
C PHE A 186 7.16 -4.07 -1.76
N LYS A 187 7.39 -4.75 -0.64
CA LYS A 187 8.70 -4.80 0.00
C LYS A 187 9.61 -5.78 -0.74
N VAL A 188 10.79 -5.34 -1.14
CA VAL A 188 11.83 -6.21 -1.69
C VAL A 188 12.27 -7.26 -0.66
N SER A 189 12.26 -8.53 -1.04
CA SER A 189 12.50 -9.65 -0.10
C SER A 189 13.95 -9.76 0.38
N ASP A 190 14.92 -9.60 -0.52
CA ASP A 190 16.35 -9.64 -0.21
C ASP A 190 17.02 -8.36 -0.71
N PRO A 191 17.06 -7.32 0.14
CA PRO A 191 17.55 -6.03 -0.31
C PRO A 191 19.07 -6.05 -0.56
N THR A 192 19.82 -7.02 -0.01
CA THR A 192 21.25 -7.18 -0.33
C THR A 192 21.51 -7.55 -1.80
N LYS A 193 20.48 -7.99 -2.53
CA LYS A 193 20.50 -8.27 -3.98
C LYS A 193 19.68 -7.27 -4.80
N GLY A 194 18.93 -6.39 -4.13
CA GLY A 194 17.93 -5.52 -4.73
C GLY A 194 16.75 -6.29 -5.34
N LEU A 195 15.96 -5.58 -6.14
CA LEU A 195 14.72 -6.07 -6.72
C LEU A 195 14.94 -7.25 -7.69
N SER A 196 14.56 -8.46 -7.26
CA SER A 196 14.64 -9.64 -8.12
C SER A 196 13.48 -9.73 -9.11
N TYR A 197 13.61 -10.57 -10.14
CA TYR A 197 12.49 -10.85 -11.04
C TYR A 197 11.32 -11.55 -10.32
N HIS A 198 11.60 -12.30 -9.25
CA HIS A 198 10.57 -12.93 -8.44
C HIS A 198 9.78 -11.90 -7.63
N ASP A 199 10.47 -10.96 -6.98
CA ASP A 199 9.85 -9.82 -6.29
C ASP A 199 8.97 -9.02 -7.23
N TYR A 200 9.48 -8.74 -8.44
CA TYR A 200 8.74 -8.04 -9.47
C TYR A 200 7.39 -8.71 -9.79
N LEU A 201 7.41 -10.03 -10.03
CA LEU A 201 6.18 -10.79 -10.34
C LEU A 201 5.21 -10.81 -9.16
N GLN A 202 5.71 -10.95 -7.94
CA GLN A 202 4.87 -10.92 -6.75
C GLN A 202 4.25 -9.53 -6.53
N GLY A 203 5.00 -8.45 -6.75
CA GLY A 203 4.50 -7.08 -6.69
C GLY A 203 3.41 -6.81 -7.74
N LEU A 204 3.59 -7.31 -8.97
CA LEU A 204 2.55 -7.25 -9.99
C LEU A 204 1.29 -8.02 -9.60
N GLU A 205 1.43 -9.22 -9.04
CA GLU A 205 0.25 -10.01 -8.63
C GLU A 205 -0.47 -9.35 -7.46
N LEU A 206 0.26 -8.79 -6.50
CA LEU A 206 -0.32 -7.98 -5.44
C LEU A 206 -1.12 -6.80 -6.01
N TRP A 207 -0.54 -6.03 -6.94
CA TRP A 207 -1.23 -4.91 -7.58
C TRP A 207 -2.48 -5.37 -8.36
N ARG A 208 -2.40 -6.51 -9.07
CA ARG A 208 -3.55 -7.09 -9.78
C ARG A 208 -4.67 -7.49 -8.83
N ARG A 209 -4.36 -8.10 -7.69
CA ARG A 209 -5.39 -8.42 -6.68
C ARG A 209 -6.08 -7.18 -6.14
N ASN A 210 -5.30 -6.14 -5.80
CA ASN A 210 -5.86 -4.84 -5.39
C ASN A 210 -6.72 -4.20 -6.50
N SER A 211 -6.39 -4.44 -7.77
CA SER A 211 -7.14 -3.92 -8.92
C SER A 211 -8.43 -4.70 -9.18
N ARG A 212 -8.42 -6.03 -9.01
CA ARG A 212 -9.60 -6.90 -9.26
C ARG A 212 -10.77 -6.59 -8.32
N ILE A 213 -10.48 -6.14 -7.11
CA ILE A 213 -11.51 -5.80 -6.12
C ILE A 213 -12.14 -4.42 -6.38
N ARG A 214 -11.60 -3.62 -7.31
CA ARG A 214 -12.08 -2.25 -7.51
C ARG A 214 -13.41 -2.22 -8.24
N TYR A 215 -14.37 -1.53 -7.62
CA TYR A 215 -15.63 -1.22 -8.24
C TYR A 215 -15.63 0.23 -8.75
N SER A 216 -15.80 0.42 -10.06
CA SER A 216 -15.65 1.73 -10.73
C SER A 216 -16.77 2.73 -10.41
N PHE A 217 -17.83 2.33 -9.70
CA PHE A 217 -18.96 3.20 -9.41
C PHE A 217 -18.92 3.68 -7.95
N PRO A 218 -18.59 4.96 -7.70
CA PRO A 218 -18.34 5.47 -6.36
C PRO A 218 -19.60 5.55 -5.48
N MET A 219 -20.80 5.66 -6.07
CA MET A 219 -22.06 5.77 -5.32
C MET A 219 -23.24 5.26 -6.14
N MET A 220 -23.92 4.18 -5.68
CA MET A 220 -25.34 3.96 -5.97
C MET A 220 -25.95 3.03 -4.90
N LEU A 221 -26.63 3.60 -3.90
CA LEU A 221 -27.57 2.80 -3.08
C LEU A 221 -28.77 2.31 -3.89
N ASN A 222 -29.10 2.95 -5.00
CA ASN A 222 -30.47 2.94 -5.51
C ASN A 222 -30.69 2.11 -6.77
N ARG A 223 -29.68 1.38 -7.30
CA ARG A 223 -29.82 0.67 -8.59
C ARG A 223 -29.01 -0.62 -8.77
N ASP A 224 -28.11 -0.97 -7.85
CA ASP A 224 -27.31 -2.18 -8.00
C ASP A 224 -27.81 -3.26 -7.02
N PRO A 225 -28.35 -4.39 -7.52
CA PRO A 225 -28.79 -5.48 -6.66
C PRO A 225 -27.63 -6.14 -5.88
N ASN A 226 -26.38 -5.84 -6.23
CA ASN A 226 -25.20 -6.37 -5.55
C ASN A 226 -24.67 -5.44 -4.44
N VAL A 227 -25.41 -4.42 -4.03
CA VAL A 227 -25.03 -3.62 -2.85
C VAL A 227 -25.59 -4.30 -1.61
N GLY A 228 -24.75 -4.48 -0.59
CA GLY A 228 -25.15 -5.10 0.68
C GLY A 228 -24.57 -4.39 1.89
N ILE A 229 -25.29 -4.40 3.00
CA ILE A 229 -24.79 -3.93 4.29
C ILE A 229 -23.89 -5.00 4.92
N VAL A 230 -22.77 -4.58 5.50
CA VAL A 230 -21.82 -5.48 6.19
C VAL A 230 -21.56 -5.09 7.64
N GLY A 231 -22.14 -3.98 8.10
CA GLY A 231 -22.12 -3.58 9.50
C GLY A 231 -22.20 -2.07 9.67
N TYR A 232 -21.60 -1.57 10.73
CA TYR A 232 -21.68 -0.18 11.18
C TYR A 232 -20.31 0.32 11.61
N VAL A 233 -20.03 1.62 11.44
CA VAL A 233 -18.81 2.27 11.93
C VAL A 233 -19.15 3.50 12.76
N GLY A 234 -18.49 3.61 13.91
CA GLY A 234 -18.51 4.80 14.76
C GLY A 234 -17.38 5.75 14.38
N THR A 235 -17.70 7.01 14.11
CA THR A 235 -16.72 7.98 13.62
C THR A 235 -17.04 9.43 14.03
N ASP A 236 -16.18 10.39 13.68
CA ASP A 236 -16.44 11.82 13.84
C ASP A 236 -17.16 12.42 12.62
N GLU A 237 -17.63 13.65 12.74
CA GLU A 237 -18.38 14.33 11.69
C GLU A 237 -17.60 14.51 10.38
N ALA A 238 -16.31 14.85 10.44
CA ALA A 238 -15.51 15.03 9.25
C ALA A 238 -15.25 13.70 8.52
N THR A 239 -14.97 12.64 9.27
CA THR A 239 -14.71 11.30 8.74
C THR A 239 -15.99 10.65 8.19
N LYS A 240 -17.14 10.94 8.79
CA LYS A 240 -18.47 10.52 8.28
C LYS A 240 -18.66 10.94 6.83
N ASP A 241 -18.41 12.20 6.50
CA ASP A 241 -18.63 12.73 5.15
C ASP A 241 -17.64 12.12 4.14
N LEU A 242 -16.40 11.85 4.57
CA LEU A 242 -15.42 11.12 3.78
C LEU A 242 -15.90 9.70 3.47
N TYR A 243 -16.39 8.97 4.47
CA TYR A 243 -16.93 7.62 4.29
C TYR A 243 -18.17 7.60 3.40
N ALA A 244 -19.04 8.61 3.52
CA ALA A 244 -20.20 8.77 2.65
C ALA A 244 -19.80 9.02 1.19
N ALA A 245 -18.71 9.75 0.97
CA ALA A 245 -18.09 9.93 -0.34
C ALA A 245 -17.28 8.69 -0.81
N GLY A 246 -17.33 7.58 -0.05
CA GLY A 246 -16.63 6.34 -0.39
C GLY A 246 -15.11 6.42 -0.25
N LYS A 247 -14.61 7.37 0.53
CA LYS A 247 -13.18 7.56 0.81
C LYS A 247 -12.74 6.71 2.00
N ARG A 248 -11.46 6.34 2.03
CA ARG A 248 -10.81 5.76 3.19
C ARG A 248 -10.84 6.64 4.44
N ARG A 249 -10.53 5.99 5.56
CA ARG A 249 -10.25 6.67 6.84
C ARG A 249 -9.08 7.64 6.70
N PRO A 250 -9.24 8.92 7.12
CA PRO A 250 -8.11 9.84 7.18
C PRO A 250 -7.14 9.41 8.27
N LYS A 251 -5.90 9.87 8.17
CA LYS A 251 -4.92 9.70 9.24
C LYS A 251 -5.44 10.38 10.52
N SER A 252 -5.45 9.64 11.63
CA SER A 252 -5.87 10.12 12.94
C SER A 252 -4.77 9.94 13.99
N ASP A 253 -4.85 10.74 15.05
CA ASP A 253 -4.01 10.68 16.25
C ASP A 253 -4.35 9.50 17.19
N ARG A 254 -5.33 8.69 16.80
CA ARG A 254 -5.71 7.45 17.46
C ARG A 254 -5.65 6.32 16.45
N PRO A 255 -4.52 5.60 16.30
CA PRO A 255 -4.56 4.35 15.59
C PRO A 255 -5.58 3.47 16.29
N SER A 256 -6.15 2.59 15.51
CA SER A 256 -6.89 1.49 16.08
C SER A 256 -5.93 0.35 16.46
N ARG A 257 -6.40 -0.59 17.29
CA ARG A 257 -5.64 -1.79 17.70
C ARG A 257 -5.06 -2.59 16.52
N TRP A 258 -5.72 -2.55 15.37
CA TRP A 258 -5.37 -3.24 14.14
C TRP A 258 -4.81 -2.24 13.10
N GLY A 259 -4.20 -1.14 13.56
CA GLY A 259 -3.52 -0.15 12.71
C GLY A 259 -4.42 0.99 12.27
N TYR A 260 -4.46 1.27 10.97
CA TYR A 260 -5.22 2.40 10.40
C TYR A 260 -6.41 1.98 9.54
N ALA A 261 -6.88 0.77 9.75
CA ALA A 261 -8.06 0.23 9.11
C ALA A 261 -9.37 0.87 9.63
N MET A 262 -10.44 0.68 8.86
CA MET A 262 -11.81 0.97 9.28
C MET A 262 -12.33 -0.17 10.14
N TYR A 263 -12.99 0.20 11.25
CA TYR A 263 -13.58 -0.73 12.21
C TYR A 263 -15.05 -0.82 11.96
N VAL A 264 -15.52 -2.03 11.73
CA VAL A 264 -16.91 -2.30 11.47
C VAL A 264 -17.44 -3.23 12.55
N GLY A 265 -18.43 -2.76 13.30
CA GLY A 265 -19.22 -3.55 14.23
C GLY A 265 -20.46 -4.11 13.55
N ASP A 266 -20.99 -5.19 14.08
CA ASP A 266 -22.23 -5.82 13.61
C ASP A 266 -23.51 -5.08 14.06
N ASP A 267 -23.37 -4.20 15.03
CA ASP A 267 -24.44 -3.54 15.74
C ASP A 267 -24.08 -2.09 16.05
N PRO A 268 -24.94 -1.12 15.72
CA PRO A 268 -24.69 0.27 16.03
C PRO A 268 -24.53 0.55 17.54
N ASP A 269 -25.17 -0.23 18.43
CA ASP A 269 -25.13 0.02 19.87
C ASP A 269 -23.77 -0.30 20.49
N THR A 270 -23.09 -1.35 20.00
CA THR A 270 -21.76 -1.72 20.50
C THR A 270 -20.69 -0.69 20.13
N LEU A 271 -20.93 0.13 19.11
CA LEU A 271 -20.02 1.21 18.69
C LEU A 271 -20.13 2.45 19.59
N LEU A 272 -21.23 2.59 20.32
CA LEU A 272 -21.46 3.66 21.29
C LEU A 272 -20.86 3.32 22.66
N TRP A 273 -20.72 2.03 22.95
CA TRP A 273 -20.23 1.54 24.24
C TRP A 273 -18.82 2.07 24.57
N GLY A 274 -18.65 2.56 25.80
CA GLY A 274 -17.40 3.17 26.27
C GLY A 274 -17.12 4.58 25.74
N ARG A 275 -17.98 5.14 24.88
CA ARG A 275 -17.83 6.52 24.35
C ARG A 275 -18.77 7.55 24.97
N GLU A 276 -19.73 7.10 25.76
CA GLU A 276 -20.77 7.92 26.41
C GLU A 276 -20.21 8.99 27.36
N GLY A 277 -19.00 8.79 27.90
CA GLY A 277 -18.31 9.77 28.77
C GLY A 277 -17.45 10.80 28.03
N HIS A 278 -17.24 10.66 26.71
CA HIS A 278 -16.41 11.57 25.93
C HIS A 278 -17.24 12.73 25.37
N ALA A 279 -17.61 13.68 26.23
CA ALA A 279 -18.42 14.87 25.92
C ALA A 279 -17.86 15.80 24.81
N LYS A 280 -16.71 15.47 24.21
CA LYS A 280 -16.03 16.26 23.18
C LYS A 280 -16.12 15.70 21.75
N THR A 281 -16.73 14.54 21.53
CA THR A 281 -16.78 13.94 20.19
C THR A 281 -18.21 13.87 19.68
N ASN A 282 -18.55 14.68 18.67
CA ASN A 282 -19.71 14.50 17.80
C ASN A 282 -19.59 13.12 17.13
N HIS A 283 -20.09 12.07 17.79
CA HIS A 283 -19.92 10.71 17.36
C HIS A 283 -21.06 10.30 16.43
N TRP A 284 -20.73 9.98 15.19
CA TRP A 284 -21.66 9.55 14.17
C TRP A 284 -21.58 8.04 13.99
N ILE A 285 -22.75 7.41 13.87
CA ILE A 285 -22.84 6.03 13.40
C ILE A 285 -23.23 6.05 11.92
N SER A 286 -22.46 5.32 11.12
CA SER A 286 -22.74 5.11 9.70
C SER A 286 -22.89 3.63 9.39
N ALA A 287 -23.90 3.26 8.61
CA ALA A 287 -24.00 1.92 8.05
C ALA A 287 -22.96 1.75 6.95
N VAL A 288 -22.29 0.61 6.96
CA VAL A 288 -21.20 0.27 6.06
C VAL A 288 -21.74 -0.65 4.97
N TYR A 289 -21.63 -0.22 3.73
CA TYR A 289 -22.10 -0.96 2.56
C TYR A 289 -20.92 -1.38 1.69
N VAL A 290 -21.01 -2.59 1.14
CA VAL A 290 -20.17 -3.02 0.03
C VAL A 290 -20.86 -2.68 -1.29
N ARG A 291 -20.09 -2.14 -2.24
CA ARG A 291 -20.54 -1.74 -3.57
C ARG A 291 -20.83 -2.93 -4.48
N ASN A 292 -20.18 -4.05 -4.23
CA ASN A 292 -20.30 -5.29 -4.99
C ASN A 292 -20.19 -6.48 -4.04
N TRP A 293 -21.32 -7.14 -3.81
CA TRP A 293 -21.47 -8.25 -2.88
C TRP A 293 -20.69 -9.48 -3.32
N ASN A 294 -20.64 -9.77 -4.63
CA ASN A 294 -19.89 -10.93 -5.13
C ASN A 294 -18.38 -10.74 -4.91
N ALA A 295 -17.85 -9.56 -5.24
CA ALA A 295 -16.46 -9.24 -4.96
C ALA A 295 -16.16 -9.27 -3.45
N TRP A 296 -17.11 -8.87 -2.62
CA TRP A 296 -17.02 -9.01 -1.17
C TRP A 296 -16.99 -10.48 -0.73
N LEU A 297 -17.83 -11.35 -1.29
CA LEU A 297 -17.82 -12.79 -0.98
C LEU A 297 -16.50 -13.44 -1.37
N ASP A 298 -15.94 -13.08 -2.52
CA ASP A 298 -14.67 -13.63 -3.03
C ASP A 298 -13.42 -13.12 -2.28
N LEU A 299 -13.54 -12.05 -1.48
CA LEU A 299 -12.41 -11.56 -0.68
C LEU A 299 -12.01 -12.58 0.39
N PRO A 300 -10.71 -12.83 0.58
CA PRO A 300 -10.22 -13.62 1.71
C PRO A 300 -10.61 -12.95 3.04
N LYS A 301 -11.18 -13.75 3.95
CA LYS A 301 -11.60 -13.33 5.29
C LYS A 301 -10.88 -14.21 6.29
N VAL A 302 -10.24 -13.59 7.28
CA VAL A 302 -9.44 -14.32 8.27
C VAL A 302 -9.94 -13.99 9.66
N TRP A 303 -10.28 -15.04 10.41
CA TRP A 303 -10.57 -14.91 11.84
C TRP A 303 -9.28 -14.95 12.64
N VAL A 304 -9.02 -13.87 13.36
CA VAL A 304 -7.88 -13.76 14.27
C VAL A 304 -8.38 -13.74 15.71
N PRO A 305 -7.85 -14.61 16.59
CA PRO A 305 -8.12 -14.48 18.01
C PRO A 305 -7.56 -13.14 18.50
N GLU A 306 -8.32 -12.42 19.31
CA GLU A 306 -7.89 -11.12 19.82
C GLU A 306 -6.64 -11.26 20.70
N LEU A 307 -6.63 -12.23 21.61
CA LEU A 307 -5.47 -12.51 22.44
C LEU A 307 -4.57 -13.51 21.72
N GLY A 308 -3.29 -13.17 21.55
CA GLY A 308 -2.31 -14.08 20.96
C GLY A 308 -1.18 -13.38 20.23
N SER A 309 -0.62 -14.10 19.24
CA SER A 309 0.61 -13.76 18.51
C SER A 309 0.43 -12.74 17.38
N VAL A 310 -0.80 -12.27 17.11
CA VAL A 310 -1.02 -11.31 16.01
C VAL A 310 -0.55 -9.93 16.45
N ALA A 311 0.35 -9.32 15.69
CA ALA A 311 0.87 -8.00 16.00
C ALA A 311 -0.25 -6.94 16.05
N GLN A 312 -0.49 -6.40 17.24
CA GLN A 312 -1.41 -5.30 17.47
C GLN A 312 -0.66 -3.97 17.51
N THR A 313 -1.33 -2.93 17.05
CA THR A 313 -0.86 -1.55 17.17
C THR A 313 -1.12 -1.06 18.60
N PRO A 314 -0.10 -0.58 19.32
CA PRO A 314 -0.29 0.00 20.65
C PRO A 314 -1.34 1.09 20.60
N THR A 315 -2.35 1.01 21.46
CA THR A 315 -3.42 2.02 21.57
C THR A 315 -3.01 3.21 22.43
N ASP A 316 -2.08 2.99 23.36
CA ASP A 316 -1.76 3.94 24.42
C ASP A 316 -0.60 4.88 24.06
N THR A 317 0.12 4.56 22.98
CA THR A 317 1.16 5.42 22.42
C THR A 317 0.91 5.54 20.92
N LEU A 318 0.97 6.77 20.43
CA LEU A 318 0.95 7.04 19.00
C LEU A 318 2.17 6.39 18.36
N PRO A 319 2.02 5.31 17.57
CA PRO A 319 3.14 4.75 16.85
C PRO A 319 3.65 5.81 15.87
N THR A 320 4.96 5.89 15.71
CA THR A 320 5.55 6.57 14.55
C THR A 320 5.03 5.90 13.27
N GLU A 321 5.06 6.60 12.14
CA GLU A 321 4.66 6.02 10.86
C GLU A 321 5.45 4.73 10.55
N ASP A 322 6.74 4.75 10.84
CA ASP A 322 7.64 3.60 10.75
C ASP A 322 7.17 2.43 11.63
N ASN A 323 6.82 2.68 12.90
CA ASN A 323 6.31 1.63 13.79
C ASN A 323 4.99 1.06 13.29
N ALA A 324 4.07 1.90 12.83
CA ALA A 324 2.78 1.44 12.33
C ALA A 324 2.94 0.59 11.06
N ALA A 325 3.85 0.98 10.17
CA ALA A 325 4.19 0.23 8.98
C ALA A 325 4.83 -1.13 9.33
N LYS A 326 5.80 -1.17 10.26
CA LYS A 326 6.40 -2.42 10.73
C LYS A 326 5.39 -3.38 11.35
N ILE A 327 4.47 -2.86 12.18
CA ILE A 327 3.41 -3.66 12.81
C ILE A 327 2.47 -4.24 11.75
N GLN A 328 2.08 -3.43 10.76
CA GLN A 328 1.24 -3.89 9.67
C GLN A 328 1.96 -4.96 8.82
N GLN A 329 3.24 -4.79 8.54
CA GLN A 329 4.03 -5.78 7.80
C GLN A 329 4.13 -7.10 8.56
N ALA A 330 4.46 -7.07 9.85
CA ALA A 330 4.54 -8.26 10.69
C ALA A 330 3.19 -8.99 10.76
N ARG A 331 2.08 -8.24 10.72
CA ARG A 331 0.75 -8.83 10.63
C ARG A 331 0.51 -9.51 9.28
N ASP A 332 0.83 -8.86 8.17
CA ASP A 332 0.68 -9.45 6.83
C ASP A 332 1.49 -10.75 6.67
N GLU A 333 2.71 -10.77 7.20
CA GLU A 333 3.57 -11.96 7.26
C GLU A 333 2.93 -13.08 8.09
N TYR A 334 2.47 -12.76 9.30
CA TYR A 334 1.79 -13.72 10.17
C TYR A 334 0.53 -14.30 9.51
N ILE A 335 -0.30 -13.46 8.89
CA ILE A 335 -1.53 -13.91 8.22
C ILE A 335 -1.20 -14.86 7.06
N THR A 336 -0.15 -14.54 6.30
CA THR A 336 0.32 -15.39 5.20
C THR A 336 0.85 -16.72 5.71
N GLU A 337 1.71 -16.71 6.73
CA GLU A 337 2.32 -17.92 7.29
C GLU A 337 1.28 -18.82 7.97
N LYS A 338 0.41 -18.23 8.79
CA LYS A 338 -0.52 -18.98 9.64
C LYS A 338 -1.74 -19.50 8.89
N TYR A 339 -2.25 -18.72 7.92
CA TYR A 339 -3.53 -19.01 7.26
C TYR A 339 -3.39 -19.22 5.74
N GLY A 340 -2.21 -19.00 5.16
CA GLY A 340 -2.03 -19.10 3.71
C GLY A 340 -2.72 -17.97 2.92
N VAL A 341 -3.16 -16.91 3.61
CA VAL A 341 -3.91 -15.80 3.02
C VAL A 341 -2.99 -14.60 2.80
N GLN A 342 -3.04 -14.02 1.62
CA GLN A 342 -2.25 -12.86 1.24
C GLN A 342 -3.14 -11.63 1.02
N LYS A 343 -2.59 -10.43 1.25
CA LYS A 343 -3.34 -9.18 1.04
C LYS A 343 -3.79 -8.99 -0.43
N PRO A 344 -4.94 -8.33 -0.68
CA PRO A 344 -5.86 -7.76 0.30
C PRO A 344 -6.75 -8.84 0.97
N TYR A 345 -6.94 -8.75 2.28
CA TYR A 345 -7.83 -9.60 3.09
C TYR A 345 -8.58 -8.77 4.13
N VAL A 346 -9.65 -9.32 4.70
CA VAL A 346 -10.41 -8.73 5.81
C VAL A 346 -10.14 -9.52 7.08
N LEU A 347 -9.89 -8.83 8.19
CA LEU A 347 -9.79 -9.51 9.49
C LEU A 347 -11.10 -9.43 10.24
N PHE A 348 -11.46 -10.54 10.88
CA PHE A 348 -12.49 -10.61 11.88
C PHE A 348 -11.85 -10.94 13.23
N SER A 349 -12.23 -10.20 14.26
CA SER A 349 -11.80 -10.38 15.63
C SER A 349 -13.00 -10.25 16.57
N ARG A 350 -12.87 -10.84 17.76
CA ARG A 350 -13.83 -10.72 18.85
C ARG A 350 -13.12 -10.11 20.05
N HIS A 351 -13.57 -8.94 20.48
CA HIS A 351 -13.03 -8.27 21.66
C HIS A 351 -13.43 -9.02 22.95
N HIS A 352 -12.51 -9.24 23.87
CA HIS A 352 -12.72 -9.95 25.14
C HIS A 352 -13.73 -9.27 26.08
N TYR A 353 -13.94 -7.96 25.95
CA TYR A 353 -14.97 -7.25 26.72
C TYR A 353 -16.39 -7.52 26.22
N MET A 354 -16.56 -8.28 25.13
CA MET A 354 -17.89 -8.64 24.65
C MET A 354 -18.69 -9.50 25.62
N SER A 355 -18.03 -10.27 26.49
CA SER A 355 -18.73 -11.03 27.54
C SER A 355 -19.43 -10.15 28.58
N ILE A 356 -19.15 -8.84 28.59
CA ILE A 356 -19.76 -7.87 29.50
C ILE A 356 -20.99 -7.20 28.83
N LEU A 357 -21.17 -7.38 27.52
CA LEU A 357 -22.29 -6.82 26.74
C LEU A 357 -23.51 -7.77 26.68
N ASP A 358 -23.74 -8.54 27.74
CA ASP A 358 -24.80 -9.56 27.85
C ASP A 358 -26.24 -9.01 27.65
N ASP A 359 -26.44 -7.70 27.66
CA ASP A 359 -27.75 -7.05 27.42
C ASP A 359 -28.02 -6.76 25.93
N THR A 360 -27.22 -7.34 25.03
CA THR A 360 -27.44 -7.17 23.58
C THR A 360 -28.36 -8.26 23.04
N ARG A 361 -29.22 -7.90 22.07
CA ARG A 361 -30.22 -8.81 21.48
C ARG A 361 -29.63 -9.99 20.68
N ILE A 362 -28.30 -10.06 20.56
CA ILE A 362 -27.59 -11.03 19.72
C ILE A 362 -26.72 -11.91 20.63
N PRO A 363 -26.88 -13.25 20.59
CA PRO A 363 -26.06 -14.16 21.39
C PRO A 363 -24.56 -13.94 21.18
N HIS A 364 -23.78 -13.95 22.27
CA HIS A 364 -22.35 -13.66 22.25
C HIS A 364 -21.56 -14.51 21.24
N ASP A 365 -21.89 -15.79 21.08
CA ASP A 365 -21.22 -16.72 20.16
C ASP A 365 -21.52 -16.45 18.68
N TRP A 366 -22.48 -15.56 18.36
CA TRP A 366 -22.92 -15.28 16.99
C TRP A 366 -22.31 -13.99 16.45
N ARG A 367 -21.55 -13.24 17.27
CA ARG A 367 -21.08 -11.90 16.92
C ARG A 367 -19.64 -11.88 16.45
N PHE A 368 -19.37 -11.06 15.45
CA PHE A 368 -18.12 -10.33 15.36
C PHE A 368 -18.39 -8.89 15.84
N ASN A 369 -17.45 -8.29 16.55
CA ASN A 369 -17.56 -6.88 16.92
C ASN A 369 -16.38 -6.06 16.39
N GLU A 370 -15.40 -6.71 15.78
CA GLU A 370 -14.26 -6.08 15.12
C GLU A 370 -14.04 -6.70 13.73
N MET A 371 -14.70 -6.17 12.71
CA MET A 371 -14.28 -6.37 11.32
C MET A 371 -13.32 -5.24 10.92
N VAL A 372 -12.13 -5.60 10.46
CA VAL A 372 -11.02 -4.70 10.12
C VAL A 372 -10.90 -4.62 8.61
N VAL A 373 -11.23 -3.46 8.05
CA VAL A 373 -11.19 -3.23 6.61
C VAL A 373 -10.01 -2.32 6.26
N TYR A 374 -9.05 -2.85 5.51
CA TYR A 374 -7.87 -2.11 5.08
C TYR A 374 -8.17 -1.01 4.06
N PRO A 375 -7.38 0.08 4.02
CA PRO A 375 -7.67 1.23 3.15
C PRO A 375 -7.86 0.89 1.67
N GLN A 376 -7.12 -0.08 1.14
CA GLN A 376 -7.24 -0.50 -0.27
C GLN A 376 -8.59 -1.16 -0.54
N ILE A 377 -9.05 -2.02 0.37
CA ILE A 377 -10.37 -2.65 0.29
C ILE A 377 -11.46 -1.60 0.49
N GLN A 378 -11.27 -0.71 1.47
CA GLN A 378 -12.22 0.34 1.76
C GLN A 378 -12.45 1.23 0.53
N ASP A 379 -11.39 1.73 -0.08
CA ASP A 379 -11.48 2.55 -1.29
C ASP A 379 -12.10 1.78 -2.45
N ALA A 380 -11.78 0.50 -2.61
CA ALA A 380 -12.23 -0.33 -3.71
C ALA A 380 -13.72 -0.71 -3.62
N LEU A 381 -14.18 -1.09 -2.43
CA LEU A 381 -15.44 -1.81 -2.26
C LEU A 381 -16.42 -1.15 -1.28
N PHE A 382 -16.04 -0.17 -0.47
CA PHE A 382 -16.87 0.29 0.63
C PHE A 382 -17.30 1.74 0.51
N PHE A 383 -18.52 2.00 0.94
CA PHE A 383 -19.00 3.35 1.25
C PHE A 383 -19.89 3.28 2.50
N CYS A 384 -20.16 4.43 3.11
CA CYS A 384 -21.03 4.47 4.28
C CYS A 384 -22.25 5.35 4.07
N VAL A 385 -23.31 5.07 4.82
CA VAL A 385 -24.52 5.91 4.90
C VAL A 385 -24.65 6.38 6.33
N PRO A 386 -24.51 7.69 6.60
CA PRO A 386 -24.74 8.23 7.92
C PRO A 386 -26.15 7.92 8.40
N ILE A 387 -26.29 7.34 9.60
CA ILE A 387 -27.60 6.99 10.14
C ILE A 387 -28.05 8.01 11.19
N ARG A 388 -27.18 8.41 12.14
CA ARG A 388 -27.57 9.32 13.24
C ARG A 388 -26.40 10.10 13.86
N SER A 389 -26.74 11.22 14.50
CA SER A 389 -25.78 12.17 15.08
C SER A 389 -25.44 11.93 16.55
N HIS A 390 -26.31 11.34 17.39
CA HIS A 390 -26.11 11.31 18.86
C HIS A 390 -26.51 9.98 19.54
N ALA A 391 -25.73 9.57 20.54
CA ALA A 391 -25.94 8.36 21.35
C ALA A 391 -27.26 8.37 22.15
N GLY A 392 -27.74 9.55 22.55
CA GLY A 392 -28.96 9.70 23.37
C GLY A 392 -30.27 9.37 22.66
N ASP A 393 -30.28 9.41 21.32
CA ASP A 393 -31.48 9.14 20.51
C ASP A 393 -31.71 7.65 20.24
N PHE A 394 -30.73 6.78 20.57
CA PHE A 394 -30.85 5.34 20.40
C PHE A 394 -31.63 4.69 21.55
N LEU A 395 -31.44 5.19 22.78
CA LEU A 395 -32.04 4.63 24.01
C LEU A 395 -33.53 4.96 24.18
N ARG A 396 -34.14 5.80 23.34
CA ARG A 396 -35.50 6.34 23.57
C ARG A 396 -36.54 6.08 22.48
N GLY A 397 -36.18 5.42 21.38
CA GLY A 397 -37.15 5.01 20.35
C GLY A 397 -37.30 3.49 20.30
N PRO A 398 -38.47 2.92 19.95
CA PRO A 398 -38.54 1.53 19.54
C PRO A 398 -37.59 1.39 18.36
N THR A 399 -36.48 0.69 18.57
CA THR A 399 -35.48 0.38 17.56
C THR A 399 -36.21 -0.29 16.41
N ARG A 400 -36.56 0.50 15.39
CA ARG A 400 -37.02 -0.02 14.10
C ARG A 400 -36.03 -1.11 13.70
N ALA A 401 -36.56 -2.22 13.18
CA ALA A 401 -35.80 -3.34 12.63
C ALA A 401 -34.74 -2.83 11.64
N HIS A 402 -33.57 -2.45 12.17
CA HIS A 402 -32.40 -2.27 11.35
C HIS A 402 -32.04 -3.67 10.88
N PRO A 403 -31.76 -3.87 9.59
CA PRO A 403 -31.26 -5.15 9.13
C PRO A 403 -29.98 -5.44 9.93
N HIS A 404 -30.08 -6.37 10.86
CA HIS A 404 -28.92 -6.98 11.48
C HIS A 404 -28.31 -7.91 10.44
N PHE A 405 -27.01 -8.16 10.54
CA PHE A 405 -26.42 -9.24 9.78
C PHE A 405 -27.12 -10.52 10.22
N GLU A 406 -27.89 -11.16 9.32
CA GLU A 406 -28.47 -12.46 9.62
C GLU A 406 -27.33 -13.47 9.67
N TYR A 407 -26.96 -13.83 10.90
CA TYR A 407 -26.01 -14.88 11.18
C TYR A 407 -26.66 -16.22 10.84
N ASN A 408 -26.62 -16.59 9.56
CA ASN A 408 -27.11 -17.88 9.10
C ASN A 408 -26.29 -19.07 9.63
N ARG A 409 -25.17 -18.80 10.32
CA ARG A 409 -24.28 -19.78 10.96
C ARG A 409 -23.68 -19.21 12.24
N LYS A 410 -23.39 -20.10 13.20
CA LYS A 410 -22.60 -19.78 14.40
C LYS A 410 -21.13 -19.58 14.03
N PHE A 411 -20.49 -18.56 14.60
CA PHE A 411 -19.04 -18.41 14.51
C PHE A 411 -18.38 -19.13 15.69
N ASP A 412 -18.17 -20.44 15.56
CA ASP A 412 -17.58 -21.27 16.62
C ASP A 412 -16.04 -21.31 16.60
N GLY A 413 -15.40 -20.57 15.69
CA GLY A 413 -13.94 -20.47 15.56
C GLY A 413 -13.28 -21.73 14.99
N SER A 414 -14.02 -22.81 14.74
CA SER A 414 -13.52 -24.04 14.11
C SER A 414 -13.28 -23.88 12.61
N GLU A 415 -13.86 -22.84 12.01
CA GLU A 415 -13.71 -22.41 10.61
C GLU A 415 -12.42 -21.61 10.33
N CYS A 416 -11.41 -21.65 11.21
CA CYS A 416 -10.05 -21.15 10.92
C CYS A 416 -9.30 -22.04 9.89
N LYS A 417 -10.00 -22.49 8.84
CA LYS A 417 -9.38 -23.13 7.67
C LYS A 417 -9.69 -22.24 6.46
N PRO A 418 -8.70 -21.99 5.59
CA PRO A 418 -8.99 -21.35 4.31
C PRO A 418 -10.02 -22.22 3.58
N GLU A 419 -11.19 -21.65 3.23
CA GLU A 419 -12.06 -22.23 2.20
C GLU A 419 -11.40 -22.12 0.83
#